data_AF-A0ABD7H236-F1
#
_entry.id   AF-A0ABD7H236-F1
#
_cell.length_a   1.000
_cell.length_b   1.000
_cell.length_c   1.000
_cell.angle_alpha   90.00
_cell.angle_beta   90.00
_cell.angle_gamma   90.00
#
_symmetry.space_group_name_H-M   'P 1'
#
loop_
_entity.id
_entity.type
_entity.pdbx_description
1 polymer ?
#
loop_
_entity_poly.entity_id
_entity_poly.type
_entity_poly.pdbx_seq_one_letter_code
_entity_poly.pdbx_strand_id
1 'polypeptide(L)'
;MFRLCEIYDFERDATLLDFENIVSPKRGLELACYYYVLDYSAYKSRLFFDIPNRKWNGDRHFGEKFKRQPLTYYDPIYDDLERELLLGRIVAVDTDKHWTWYNNPFSFDDNGEIVYEPFMPGSWECSFRDSVLSAYHIVLERNQRIKPRPTQKIQYGAPGYVEPEQHAQSAKTINNKNVGRLLAAGGVYNGNVEGFRKTAEQLGGEALEGYKGVMTDTNIGMGIAAASILLVKNPAMAEELTGFLGKTKNTKVFLQNVKVEQINYLRRPRDEYLSLRKEFDNAARKNFMKSLSVEPGIDHYFNTSQIELMAHGGVPDSWQVHHKLPLDDGGDNSFGNLILIQTKPYHNALTGAQKSVTKDLMPGQSIDTLWPMPNGTFFSK
;
A
#
# COMPACT_ATOMS: atom_id res chain seq x y z
N MET A 1 -23.47 -4.05 7.49
CA MET A 1 -23.92 -5.20 6.72
C MET A 1 -24.30 -4.76 5.32
N PHE A 2 -23.83 -5.47 4.28
CA PHE A 2 -24.25 -5.24 2.89
C PHE A 2 -25.58 -5.92 2.56
N ARG A 3 -26.50 -5.20 1.89
CA ARG A 3 -27.76 -5.74 1.34
C ARG A 3 -28.23 -4.97 0.11
N LEU A 4 -28.96 -5.68 -0.76
CA LEU A 4 -29.80 -5.11 -1.81
C LEU A 4 -31.22 -4.95 -1.25
N CYS A 5 -31.85 -3.81 -1.55
CA CYS A 5 -33.23 -3.51 -1.19
C CYS A 5 -33.96 -2.93 -2.39
N GLU A 6 -35.24 -3.27 -2.55
CA GLU A 6 -36.12 -2.47 -3.40
C GLU A 6 -36.30 -1.10 -2.77
N ILE A 7 -36.35 -0.05 -3.60
CA ILE A 7 -36.46 1.32 -3.09
C ILE A 7 -37.73 1.52 -2.28
N TYR A 8 -38.84 0.87 -2.66
CA TYR A 8 -40.11 0.93 -1.94
C TYR A 8 -40.01 0.36 -0.51
N ASP A 9 -39.34 -0.78 -0.36
CA ASP A 9 -39.12 -1.37 0.98
C ASP A 9 -38.10 -0.57 1.78
N PHE A 10 -37.07 -0.03 1.11
CA PHE A 10 -36.10 0.86 1.75
C PHE A 10 -36.77 2.12 2.30
N GLU A 11 -37.64 2.78 1.54
CA GLU A 11 -38.41 3.95 1.99
C GLU A 11 -39.20 3.66 3.27
N ARG A 12 -39.84 2.49 3.35
CA ARG A 12 -40.68 2.10 4.49
C ARG A 12 -39.89 1.93 5.79
N ASP A 13 -38.69 1.37 5.71
CA ASP A 13 -37.94 0.95 6.89
C ASP A 13 -36.71 1.82 7.21
N ALA A 14 -36.27 2.68 6.27
CA ALA A 14 -35.07 3.49 6.44
C ALA A 14 -35.23 4.66 7.41
N THR A 15 -34.14 4.95 8.12
CA THR A 15 -33.90 6.25 8.76
C THR A 15 -33.20 7.19 7.78
N LEU A 16 -33.19 8.49 8.08
CA LEU A 16 -32.46 9.46 7.24
C LEU A 16 -30.95 9.14 7.16
N LEU A 17 -30.36 8.59 8.23
CA LEU A 17 -28.95 8.19 8.23
C LEU A 17 -28.65 6.96 7.35
N ASP A 18 -29.65 6.21 6.91
CA ASP A 18 -29.40 5.08 6.00
C ASP A 18 -29.04 5.55 4.59
N PHE A 19 -29.42 6.77 4.20
CA PHE A 19 -29.13 7.32 2.88
C PHE A 19 -27.63 7.57 2.66
N GLU A 20 -26.87 7.93 3.70
CA GLU A 20 -25.40 8.03 3.60
C GLU A 20 -24.73 6.65 3.40
N ASN A 21 -25.42 5.55 3.74
CA ASN A 21 -24.90 4.19 3.56
C ASN A 21 -25.25 3.56 2.20
N ILE A 22 -26.00 4.26 1.35
CA ILE A 22 -26.25 3.84 -0.03
C ILE A 22 -24.94 3.94 -0.81
N VAL A 23 -24.55 2.85 -1.47
CA VAL A 23 -23.38 2.82 -2.36
C VAL A 23 -23.79 3.04 -3.81
N SER A 24 -22.84 3.49 -4.64
CA SER A 24 -23.06 3.72 -6.07
C SER A 24 -23.52 2.45 -6.78
N PRO A 25 -24.30 2.54 -7.87
CA PRO A 25 -24.76 1.36 -8.63
C PRO A 25 -23.62 0.41 -9.00
N LYS A 26 -22.50 0.96 -9.47
CA LYS A 26 -21.28 0.21 -9.79
C LYS A 26 -20.74 -0.56 -8.59
N ARG A 27 -20.64 0.09 -7.43
CA ARG A 27 -20.13 -0.54 -6.21
C ARG A 27 -21.11 -1.57 -5.66
N GLY A 28 -22.41 -1.28 -5.73
CA GLY A 28 -23.48 -2.20 -5.38
C GLY A 28 -23.41 -3.50 -6.19
N LEU A 29 -23.26 -3.39 -7.52
CA LEU A 29 -23.13 -4.54 -8.41
C LEU A 29 -21.86 -5.36 -8.11
N GLU A 30 -20.73 -4.68 -7.85
CA GLU A 30 -19.48 -5.34 -7.48
C GLU A 30 -19.63 -6.15 -6.19
N LEU A 31 -20.25 -5.57 -5.16
CA LEU A 31 -20.51 -6.25 -3.90
C LEU A 31 -21.55 -7.38 -4.06
N ALA A 32 -22.56 -7.18 -4.91
CA ALA A 32 -23.55 -8.21 -5.20
C ALA A 32 -22.90 -9.49 -5.75
N CYS A 33 -21.83 -9.38 -6.54
CA CYS A 33 -21.08 -10.55 -7.04
C CYS A 33 -20.52 -11.44 -5.92
N TYR A 34 -20.27 -10.89 -4.73
CA TYR A 34 -19.78 -11.64 -3.56
C TYR A 34 -20.91 -12.18 -2.69
N TYR A 35 -22.01 -11.45 -2.55
CA TYR A 35 -23.08 -11.77 -1.60
C TYR A 35 -24.29 -12.47 -2.20
N TYR A 36 -24.49 -12.40 -3.52
CA TYR A 36 -25.70 -12.86 -4.19
C TYR A 36 -25.41 -13.88 -5.30
N VAL A 37 -26.37 -14.76 -5.55
CA VAL A 37 -26.34 -15.77 -6.61
C VAL A 37 -26.82 -15.12 -7.91
N LEU A 38 -25.87 -14.73 -8.75
CA LEU A 38 -26.13 -14.06 -10.02
C LEU A 38 -26.11 -15.01 -11.23
N ASP A 39 -25.77 -16.28 -11.03
CA ASP A 39 -25.82 -17.28 -12.10
C ASP A 39 -27.27 -17.68 -12.38
N TYR A 40 -27.77 -17.33 -13.57
CA TYR A 40 -29.12 -17.69 -14.01
C TYR A 40 -29.36 -19.21 -13.99
N SER A 41 -28.34 -20.04 -14.23
CA SER A 41 -28.48 -21.50 -14.23
C SER A 41 -28.85 -22.08 -12.85
N ALA A 42 -28.66 -21.32 -11.77
CA ALA A 42 -29.09 -21.70 -10.44
C ALA A 42 -30.62 -21.61 -10.22
N TYR A 43 -31.36 -21.01 -11.16
CA TYR A 43 -32.78 -20.74 -11.02
C TYR A 43 -33.62 -21.65 -11.94
N LYS A 44 -34.68 -22.27 -11.38
CA LYS A 44 -35.50 -23.26 -12.09
C LYS A 44 -36.52 -22.66 -13.07
N SER A 45 -36.76 -21.35 -13.02
CA SER A 45 -37.72 -20.64 -13.89
C SER A 45 -37.29 -19.20 -14.12
N ARG A 46 -37.76 -18.59 -15.23
CA ARG A 46 -37.65 -17.14 -15.45
C ARG A 46 -38.33 -16.40 -14.29
N LEU A 47 -37.56 -15.62 -13.56
CA LEU A 47 -38.10 -14.63 -12.63
C LEU A 47 -38.53 -13.42 -13.45
N PHE A 48 -39.72 -12.86 -13.20
CA PHE A 48 -39.83 -11.39 -13.28
C PHE A 48 -38.75 -10.87 -12.32
N PHE A 49 -37.94 -9.91 -12.75
CA PHE A 49 -36.72 -9.61 -11.98
C PHE A 49 -37.06 -9.21 -10.54
N ASP A 50 -36.66 -10.06 -9.60
CA ASP A 50 -36.70 -9.89 -8.15
C ASP A 50 -35.26 -9.79 -7.63
N ILE A 51 -35.08 -9.31 -6.39
CA ILE A 51 -33.76 -9.34 -5.73
C ILE A 51 -33.21 -10.79 -5.76
N PRO A 52 -31.98 -11.01 -6.28
CA PRO A 52 -31.41 -12.34 -6.35
C PRO A 52 -31.27 -13.02 -4.98
N ASN A 53 -31.15 -14.34 -4.97
CA ASN A 53 -30.93 -15.09 -3.73
C ASN A 53 -29.56 -14.75 -3.12
N ARG A 54 -29.52 -14.54 -1.80
CA ARG A 54 -28.26 -14.34 -1.07
C ARG A 54 -27.50 -15.66 -0.96
N LYS A 55 -26.18 -15.63 -1.17
CA LYS A 55 -25.29 -16.78 -0.92
C LYS A 55 -25.26 -17.11 0.56
N TRP A 56 -25.27 -18.40 0.89
CA TRP A 56 -25.16 -18.88 2.28
C TRP A 56 -23.87 -18.41 2.98
N ASN A 57 -22.74 -18.39 2.25
CA ASN A 57 -21.42 -17.99 2.73
C ASN A 57 -20.92 -16.70 2.04
N GLY A 58 -21.82 -15.80 1.65
CA GLY A 58 -21.45 -14.55 0.98
C GLY A 58 -20.56 -13.68 1.87
N ASP A 59 -19.33 -13.44 1.43
CA ASP A 59 -18.34 -12.61 2.13
C ASP A 59 -17.48 -11.86 1.10
N ARG A 60 -17.22 -10.57 1.35
CA ARG A 60 -16.47 -9.70 0.41
C ARG A 60 -14.94 -9.88 0.43
N HIS A 61 -14.40 -10.59 1.42
CA HIS A 61 -12.96 -10.81 1.61
C HIS A 61 -12.55 -12.23 1.17
N PHE A 62 -13.40 -13.22 1.41
CA PHE A 62 -13.11 -14.65 1.20
C PHE A 62 -14.12 -15.37 0.30
N GLY A 63 -15.24 -14.73 -0.06
CA GLY A 63 -16.27 -15.32 -0.91
C GLY A 63 -15.84 -15.42 -2.38
N GLU A 64 -16.25 -16.49 -3.05
CA GLU A 64 -16.04 -16.62 -4.49
C GLU A 64 -16.85 -15.55 -5.24
N LYS A 65 -16.13 -14.68 -5.95
CA LYS A 65 -16.71 -13.62 -6.77
C LYS A 65 -17.37 -14.23 -8.00
N PHE A 66 -18.63 -13.89 -8.24
CA PHE A 66 -19.29 -14.20 -9.50
C PHE A 66 -18.50 -13.61 -10.69
N LYS A 67 -18.25 -14.43 -11.71
CA LYS A 67 -17.56 -14.03 -12.93
C LYS A 67 -18.59 -13.95 -14.05
N ARG A 68 -18.93 -12.72 -14.45
CA ARG A 68 -19.80 -12.45 -15.58
C ARG A 68 -19.25 -13.14 -16.84
N GLN A 69 -20.15 -13.69 -17.66
CA GLN A 69 -19.81 -14.18 -18.99
C GLN A 69 -19.18 -13.06 -19.85
N PRO A 70 -18.41 -13.41 -20.90
CA PRO A 70 -17.86 -12.43 -21.83
C PRO A 70 -18.95 -11.47 -22.35
N LEU A 71 -18.58 -10.23 -22.68
CA LEU A 71 -19.49 -9.16 -23.14
C LEU A 71 -20.44 -9.54 -24.29
N THR A 72 -20.12 -10.61 -25.03
CA THR A 72 -20.91 -11.15 -26.13
C THR A 72 -22.11 -12.00 -25.69
N TYR A 73 -22.22 -12.34 -24.40
CA TYR A 73 -23.28 -13.16 -23.84
C TYR A 73 -24.09 -12.38 -22.82
N TYR A 74 -25.42 -12.43 -22.98
CA TYR A 74 -26.38 -11.90 -22.02
C TYR A 74 -26.43 -12.79 -20.78
N ASP A 75 -26.29 -12.18 -19.60
CA ASP A 75 -26.38 -12.85 -18.32
C ASP A 75 -27.58 -12.28 -17.55
N PRO A 76 -28.77 -12.92 -17.63
CA PRO A 76 -30.02 -12.27 -17.30
C PRO A 76 -30.06 -11.63 -15.92
N ILE A 77 -29.60 -12.36 -14.89
CA ILE A 77 -29.71 -11.87 -13.51
C ILE A 77 -28.68 -10.77 -13.23
N TYR A 78 -27.46 -10.91 -13.76
CA TYR A 78 -26.44 -9.89 -13.61
C TYR A 78 -26.84 -8.60 -14.34
N ASP A 79 -27.24 -8.72 -15.61
CA ASP A 79 -27.55 -7.59 -16.48
C ASP A 79 -28.85 -6.88 -16.04
N ASP A 80 -29.85 -7.64 -15.57
CA ASP A 80 -31.06 -7.07 -14.98
C ASP A 80 -30.74 -6.34 -13.66
N LEU A 81 -29.90 -6.93 -12.79
CA LEU A 81 -29.49 -6.27 -11.54
C LEU A 81 -28.72 -4.99 -11.79
N GLU A 82 -27.78 -4.99 -12.75
CA GLU A 82 -27.07 -3.80 -13.18
C GLU A 82 -28.05 -2.70 -13.61
N ARG A 83 -29.04 -3.06 -14.44
CA ARG A 83 -30.08 -2.13 -14.89
C ARG A 83 -30.91 -1.59 -13.72
N GLU A 84 -31.43 -2.44 -12.82
CA GLU A 84 -32.29 -1.97 -11.73
C GLU A 84 -31.54 -1.12 -10.70
N LEU A 85 -30.23 -1.37 -10.50
CA LEU A 85 -29.35 -0.50 -9.72
C LEU A 85 -29.15 0.86 -10.40
N LEU A 86 -28.93 0.89 -11.72
CA LEU A 86 -28.80 2.14 -12.49
C LEU A 86 -30.09 2.96 -12.52
N LEU A 87 -31.25 2.29 -12.51
CA LEU A 87 -32.56 2.93 -12.44
C LEU A 87 -32.95 3.37 -11.02
N GLY A 88 -32.21 2.97 -9.98
CA GLY A 88 -32.55 3.26 -8.58
C GLY A 88 -33.80 2.55 -8.08
N ARG A 89 -34.27 1.50 -8.77
CA ARG A 89 -35.36 0.64 -8.30
C ARG A 89 -34.89 -0.35 -7.25
N ILE A 90 -33.64 -0.80 -7.39
CA ILE A 90 -32.89 -1.45 -6.32
C ILE A 90 -31.80 -0.49 -5.85
N VAL A 91 -31.63 -0.40 -4.54
CA VAL A 91 -30.50 0.27 -3.90
C VAL A 91 -29.63 -0.74 -3.17
N ALA A 92 -28.33 -0.48 -3.20
CA ALA A 92 -27.34 -1.24 -2.45
C ALA A 92 -26.94 -0.44 -1.21
N VAL A 93 -27.10 -1.03 -0.03
CA VAL A 93 -26.79 -0.40 1.25
C VAL A 93 -25.66 -1.16 1.92
N ASP A 94 -24.62 -0.45 2.37
CA ASP A 94 -23.47 -1.02 3.04
C ASP A 94 -23.19 -0.34 4.37
N THR A 95 -23.67 -0.94 5.46
CA THR A 95 -23.39 -0.43 6.82
C THR A 95 -22.15 -1.05 7.46
N ASP A 96 -21.37 -1.91 6.76
CA ASP A 96 -20.12 -2.50 7.31
C ASP A 96 -18.92 -1.56 7.21
N LYS A 97 -19.05 -0.49 6.42
CA LYS A 97 -17.96 0.43 6.11
C LYS A 97 -18.40 1.86 6.41
N HIS A 98 -17.43 2.69 6.79
CA HIS A 98 -17.66 4.12 6.90
C HIS A 98 -17.91 4.72 5.51
N TRP A 99 -18.62 5.85 5.50
CA TRP A 99 -18.84 6.64 4.31
C TRP A 99 -17.52 6.97 3.61
N THR A 100 -17.50 6.82 2.29
CA THR A 100 -16.36 7.19 1.44
C THR A 100 -16.84 7.78 0.13
N TRP A 101 -16.21 8.84 -0.36
CA TRP A 101 -16.59 9.48 -1.61
C TRP A 101 -16.54 8.52 -2.81
N TYR A 102 -15.60 7.57 -2.81
CA TYR A 102 -15.46 6.58 -3.88
C TYR A 102 -16.64 5.61 -3.98
N ASN A 103 -17.30 5.32 -2.85
CA ASN A 103 -18.34 4.29 -2.79
C ASN A 103 -19.74 4.90 -2.60
N ASN A 104 -19.86 6.00 -1.88
CA ASN A 104 -21.12 6.57 -1.42
C ASN A 104 -21.37 7.90 -2.13
N PRO A 105 -22.36 7.95 -3.06
CA PRO A 105 -22.64 9.17 -3.80
C PRO A 105 -23.52 10.16 -3.01
N PHE A 106 -24.15 9.75 -1.91
CA PHE A 106 -24.99 10.60 -1.07
C PHE A 106 -24.30 10.94 0.25
N SER A 107 -24.41 12.20 0.69
CA SER A 107 -23.94 12.66 2.00
C SER A 107 -24.83 13.80 2.50
N PHE A 108 -24.78 14.09 3.80
CA PHE A 108 -25.43 15.25 4.40
C PHE A 108 -24.45 16.40 4.60
N ASP A 109 -24.83 17.59 4.15
CA ASP A 109 -24.07 18.82 4.36
C ASP A 109 -24.17 19.34 5.81
N ASP A 110 -23.55 20.48 6.08
CA ASP A 110 -23.56 21.12 7.42
C ASP A 110 -24.96 21.53 7.89
N ASN A 111 -25.92 21.68 6.96
CA ASN A 111 -27.31 21.99 7.25
C ASN A 111 -28.19 20.73 7.35
N GLY A 112 -27.61 19.53 7.24
CA GLY A 112 -28.31 18.26 7.20
C GLY A 112 -29.09 18.04 5.90
N GLU A 113 -28.79 18.78 4.82
CA GLU A 113 -29.38 18.57 3.50
C GLU A 113 -28.67 17.44 2.76
N ILE A 114 -29.43 16.60 2.06
CA ILE A 114 -28.86 15.54 1.25
C ILE A 114 -28.19 16.13 0.00
N VAL A 115 -26.96 15.69 -0.25
CA VAL A 115 -26.12 16.10 -1.37
C VAL A 115 -25.76 14.85 -2.17
N TYR A 116 -25.90 14.93 -3.50
CA TYR A 116 -25.47 13.90 -4.44
C TYR A 116 -24.19 14.32 -5.17
N GLU A 117 -23.07 13.69 -4.82
CA GLU A 117 -21.71 13.98 -5.33
C GLU A 117 -20.97 12.66 -5.68
N PRO A 118 -21.33 11.99 -6.79
CA PRO A 118 -20.76 10.70 -7.16
C PRO A 118 -19.29 10.81 -7.59
N PHE A 119 -18.49 9.81 -7.24
CA PHE A 119 -17.13 9.65 -7.77
C PHE A 119 -17.17 8.99 -9.15
N MET A 120 -16.74 9.72 -10.18
CA MET A 120 -16.73 9.30 -11.60
C MET A 120 -18.12 8.90 -12.12
N PRO A 121 -18.98 9.89 -12.43
CA PRO A 121 -20.36 9.62 -12.80
C PRO A 121 -20.47 8.80 -14.10
N GLY A 122 -21.34 7.77 -14.08
CA GLY A 122 -21.69 6.97 -15.25
C GLY A 122 -22.71 7.62 -16.18
N SER A 123 -22.89 7.05 -17.37
CA SER A 123 -24.03 7.39 -18.23
C SER A 123 -25.32 6.91 -17.55
N TRP A 124 -26.38 7.73 -17.54
CA TRP A 124 -27.71 7.44 -16.96
C TRP A 124 -27.88 7.59 -15.43
N GLU A 125 -26.95 8.25 -14.73
CA GLU A 125 -27.03 8.45 -13.27
C GLU A 125 -28.22 9.27 -12.77
N CYS A 126 -28.88 10.05 -13.63
CA CYS A 126 -30.03 10.86 -13.22
C CYS A 126 -31.16 10.00 -12.64
N SER A 127 -31.42 8.81 -13.20
CA SER A 127 -32.50 7.94 -12.71
C SER A 127 -32.24 7.45 -11.29
N PHE A 128 -31.05 6.90 -11.03
CA PHE A 128 -30.64 6.49 -9.69
C PHE A 128 -30.72 7.65 -8.69
N ARG A 129 -30.16 8.82 -9.03
CA ARG A 129 -30.21 10.01 -8.19
C ARG A 129 -31.64 10.39 -7.84
N ASP A 130 -32.49 10.55 -8.86
CA ASP A 130 -33.83 11.08 -8.70
C ASP A 130 -34.72 10.10 -7.90
N SER A 131 -34.56 8.79 -8.10
CA SER A 131 -35.22 7.76 -7.30
C SER A 131 -34.84 7.82 -5.82
N VAL A 132 -33.54 7.92 -5.51
CA VAL A 132 -33.09 7.99 -4.11
C VAL A 132 -33.47 9.33 -3.45
N LEU A 133 -33.42 10.44 -4.17
CA LEU A 133 -33.86 11.75 -3.65
C LEU A 133 -35.37 11.78 -3.40
N SER A 134 -36.17 11.15 -4.26
CA SER A 134 -37.60 10.98 -4.04
C SER A 134 -37.88 10.18 -2.76
N ALA A 135 -37.18 9.06 -2.58
CA ALA A 135 -37.25 8.26 -1.37
C ALA A 135 -36.86 9.05 -0.12
N TYR A 136 -35.78 9.86 -0.22
CA TYR A 136 -35.33 10.72 0.87
C TYR A 136 -36.42 11.71 1.30
N HIS A 137 -37.07 12.38 0.36
CA HIS A 137 -38.13 13.32 0.68
C HIS A 137 -39.32 12.66 1.39
N ILE A 138 -39.69 11.44 0.99
CA ILE A 138 -40.74 10.66 1.68
C ILE A 138 -40.33 10.39 3.13
N VAL A 139 -39.09 9.92 3.37
CA VAL A 139 -38.59 9.64 4.71
C VAL A 139 -38.43 10.91 5.54
N LEU A 140 -38.04 12.03 4.93
CA LEU A 140 -37.90 13.33 5.59
C LEU A 140 -39.25 13.87 6.09
N GLU A 141 -40.30 13.77 5.27
CA GLU A 141 -41.65 14.15 5.69
C GLU A 141 -42.16 13.24 6.83
N ARG A 142 -41.92 11.92 6.74
CA ARG A 142 -42.22 10.99 7.85
C ARG A 142 -41.47 11.37 9.12
N ASN A 143 -40.24 11.85 9.01
CA ASN A 143 -39.41 12.28 10.13
C ASN A 143 -39.69 13.73 10.58
N GLN A 144 -40.88 14.27 10.28
CA GLN A 144 -41.30 15.63 10.67
C GLN A 144 -40.32 16.72 10.22
N ARG A 145 -39.62 16.49 9.10
CA ARG A 145 -38.59 17.38 8.55
C ARG A 145 -37.43 17.67 9.51
N ILE A 146 -37.24 16.84 10.54
CA ILE A 146 -36.06 16.88 11.38
C ILE A 146 -34.89 16.30 10.56
N LYS A 147 -33.95 17.17 10.22
CA LYS A 147 -32.79 16.82 9.40
C LYS A 147 -31.76 16.01 10.20
N PRO A 148 -31.02 15.09 9.55
CA PRO A 148 -29.97 14.32 10.20
C PRO A 148 -28.74 15.17 10.48
N ARG A 149 -27.81 14.61 11.26
CA ARG A 149 -26.47 15.19 11.41
C ARG A 149 -25.73 15.23 10.05
N PRO A 150 -24.76 16.15 9.88
CA PRO A 150 -23.84 16.10 8.75
C PRO A 150 -23.13 14.75 8.66
N THR A 151 -22.82 14.33 7.43
CA THR A 151 -22.05 13.10 7.18
C THR A 151 -20.60 13.32 7.57
N GLN A 152 -20.04 12.38 8.33
CA GLN A 152 -18.62 12.44 8.69
C GLN A 152 -17.74 12.05 7.50
N LYS A 153 -17.28 13.06 6.75
CA LYS A 153 -16.37 12.90 5.61
C LYS A 153 -14.91 12.78 6.07
N ILE A 154 -14.55 11.67 6.72
CA ILE A 154 -13.19 11.44 7.26
C ILE A 154 -12.15 11.03 6.20
N GLN A 155 -12.56 10.89 4.94
CA GLN A 155 -11.69 10.48 3.84
C GLN A 155 -10.96 11.68 3.23
N TYR A 156 -9.62 11.61 3.20
CA TYR A 156 -8.78 12.58 2.50
C TYR A 156 -9.16 12.68 1.01
N GLY A 157 -9.44 13.90 0.54
CA GLY A 157 -9.79 14.19 -0.85
C GLY A 157 -11.28 14.11 -1.21
N ALA A 158 -12.19 13.92 -0.24
CA ALA A 158 -13.63 14.02 -0.48
C ALA A 158 -14.12 15.48 -0.64
N PRO A 159 -15.13 15.78 -1.48
CA PRO A 159 -15.74 17.11 -1.55
C PRO A 159 -16.34 17.52 -0.19
N GLY A 160 -16.03 18.73 0.28
CA GLY A 160 -16.44 19.20 1.62
C GLY A 160 -15.62 18.62 2.78
N TYR A 161 -14.49 17.95 2.50
CA TYR A 161 -13.51 17.60 3.53
C TYR A 161 -12.98 18.89 4.17
N VAL A 162 -13.35 19.11 5.43
CA VAL A 162 -12.67 20.07 6.30
C VAL A 162 -11.64 19.28 7.09
N GLU A 163 -10.37 19.60 6.88
CA GLU A 163 -9.29 19.06 7.72
C GLU A 163 -9.65 19.41 9.18
N PRO A 164 -9.80 18.42 10.09
CA PRO A 164 -10.23 18.71 11.44
C PRO A 164 -9.33 19.80 12.03
N GLU A 165 -9.89 20.87 12.60
CA GLU A 165 -9.10 21.84 13.33
C GLU A 165 -8.29 21.07 14.38
N GLN A 166 -6.98 20.99 14.14
CA GLN A 166 -6.06 20.35 15.04
C GLN A 166 -6.04 21.18 16.32
N HIS A 167 -6.85 20.80 17.31
CA HIS A 167 -6.62 21.21 18.68
C HIS A 167 -5.24 20.66 19.07
N ALA A 168 -4.23 21.53 18.92
CA ALA A 168 -2.82 21.31 19.24
C ALA A 168 -2.57 21.16 20.76
N GLN A 169 -3.52 20.58 21.50
CA GLN A 169 -3.42 20.35 22.93
C GLN A 169 -3.08 18.90 23.32
N SER A 170 -2.82 18.01 22.36
CA SER A 170 -2.21 16.69 22.61
C SER A 170 -0.82 16.48 21.99
N ALA A 171 -0.25 17.48 21.30
CA ALA A 171 1.04 17.37 20.61
C ALA A 171 2.24 17.17 21.57
N LYS A 172 2.09 17.47 22.87
CA LYS A 172 3.15 17.21 23.86
C LYS A 172 3.50 15.72 24.01
N THR A 173 2.56 14.81 23.72
CA THR A 173 2.81 13.35 23.83
C THR A 173 3.43 12.75 22.56
N ILE A 174 3.34 13.47 21.42
CA ILE A 174 3.75 13.01 20.09
C ILE A 174 5.06 13.69 19.63
N ASN A 175 5.50 14.76 20.29
CA ASN A 175 6.74 15.46 19.94
C ASN A 175 7.98 14.69 20.41
N ASN A 176 8.45 13.75 19.60
CA ASN A 176 9.73 13.06 19.76
C ASN A 176 10.45 12.85 18.42
N LYS A 177 11.74 12.49 18.46
CA LYS A 177 12.56 12.28 17.24
C LYS A 177 12.02 11.19 16.30
N ASN A 178 11.38 10.16 16.84
CA ASN A 178 10.85 9.05 16.02
C ASN A 178 9.64 9.48 15.19
N VAL A 179 8.79 10.35 15.72
CA VAL A 179 7.68 10.95 14.96
C VAL A 179 8.20 11.83 13.82
N GLY A 180 9.26 12.61 14.08
CA GLY A 180 9.96 13.35 13.04
C GLY A 180 10.47 12.48 11.89
N ARG A 181 11.16 11.39 12.25
CA ARG A 181 11.69 10.40 11.30
C ARG A 181 10.56 9.73 10.50
N LEU A 182 9.43 9.46 11.14
CA LEU A 182 8.23 8.91 10.51
C LEU A 182 7.64 9.86 9.47
N LEU A 183 7.54 11.14 9.81
CA LEU A 183 7.04 12.14 8.88
C LEU A 183 7.95 12.28 7.66
N ALA A 184 9.27 12.29 7.86
CA ALA A 184 10.24 12.30 6.77
C ALA A 184 10.06 11.10 5.83
N ALA A 185 9.99 9.90 6.41
CA ALA A 185 9.73 8.66 5.69
C ALA A 185 8.40 8.70 4.90
N GLY A 186 7.33 9.15 5.55
CA GLY A 186 6.00 9.30 4.93
C GLY A 186 6.00 10.28 3.77
N GLY A 187 6.70 11.41 3.89
CA GLY A 187 6.83 12.40 2.81
C GLY A 187 7.53 11.84 1.58
N VAL A 188 8.64 11.12 1.76
CA VAL A 188 9.38 10.48 0.66
C VAL A 188 8.59 9.35 0.00
N TYR A 189 7.91 8.53 0.81
CA TYR A 189 7.08 7.42 0.34
C TYR A 189 5.93 7.93 -0.54
N ASN A 190 5.16 8.89 -0.02
CA ASN A 190 3.99 9.45 -0.69
C ASN A 190 4.34 10.48 -1.78
N GLY A 191 5.62 10.81 -1.97
CA GLY A 191 6.04 11.87 -2.90
C GLY A 191 5.57 13.27 -2.48
N ASN A 192 5.23 13.45 -1.19
CA ASN A 192 4.75 14.68 -0.59
C ASN A 192 5.68 15.12 0.53
N VAL A 193 6.94 15.40 0.20
CA VAL A 193 7.94 15.86 1.18
C VAL A 193 7.47 17.13 1.90
N GLU A 194 6.93 18.07 1.13
CA GLU A 194 6.54 19.39 1.61
C GLU A 194 5.37 19.36 2.60
N GLY A 195 4.34 18.56 2.34
CA GLY A 195 3.21 18.41 3.27
C GLY A 195 3.65 17.82 4.61
N PHE A 196 4.48 16.78 4.57
CA PHE A 196 4.99 16.15 5.79
C PHE A 196 6.04 17.01 6.51
N ARG A 197 6.77 17.88 5.79
CA ARG A 197 7.66 18.89 6.39
C ARG A 197 6.88 19.87 7.24
N LYS A 198 5.77 20.41 6.71
CA LYS A 198 4.89 21.31 7.44
C LYS A 198 4.35 20.67 8.71
N THR A 199 3.96 19.39 8.66
CA THR A 199 3.54 18.65 9.85
C THR A 199 4.65 18.53 10.90
N ALA A 200 5.89 18.28 10.49
CA ALA A 200 7.02 18.23 11.42
C ALA A 200 7.35 19.61 12.02
N GLU A 201 7.23 20.67 11.23
CA GLU A 201 7.39 22.06 11.67
C GLU A 201 6.32 22.47 12.69
N GLN A 202 5.06 22.06 12.45
CA GLN A 202 3.94 22.29 13.36
C GLN A 202 4.10 21.56 14.70
N LEU A 203 4.62 20.33 14.69
CA LEU A 203 4.95 19.59 15.91
C LEU A 203 6.12 20.24 16.67
N GLY A 204 7.09 20.82 15.94
CA GLY A 204 8.26 21.48 16.50
C GLY A 204 9.17 20.55 17.30
N GLY A 205 10.09 21.11 18.09
CA GLY A 205 10.94 20.38 19.04
C GLY A 205 11.68 19.18 18.44
N GLU A 206 11.66 18.06 19.15
CA GLU A 206 12.34 16.82 18.77
C GLU A 206 11.77 16.21 17.47
N ALA A 207 10.49 16.37 17.18
CA ALA A 207 9.91 15.91 15.93
C ALA A 207 10.49 16.66 14.72
N LEU A 208 10.68 17.98 14.83
CA LEU A 208 11.34 18.75 13.76
C LEU A 208 12.83 18.36 13.62
N GLU A 209 13.53 18.13 14.72
CA GLU A 209 14.92 17.63 14.69
C GLU A 209 15.01 16.24 14.03
N GLY A 210 14.12 15.32 14.41
CA GLY A 210 14.05 13.97 13.85
C GLY A 210 13.73 13.98 12.35
N TYR A 211 12.85 14.89 11.91
CA TYR A 211 12.53 15.09 10.50
C TYR A 211 13.75 15.61 9.72
N LYS A 212 14.39 16.68 10.21
CA LYS A 212 15.59 17.27 9.57
C LYS A 212 16.77 16.29 9.51
N GLY A 213 16.96 15.47 10.55
CA GLY A 213 17.99 14.43 10.58
C GLY A 213 17.81 13.36 9.50
N VAL A 214 16.57 13.10 9.07
CA VAL A 214 16.28 12.20 7.95
C VAL A 214 16.26 12.95 6.61
N MET A 215 15.86 14.22 6.59
CA MET A 215 15.68 15.01 5.37
C MET A 215 16.90 15.87 5.04
N THR A 216 18.09 15.25 5.05
CA THR A 216 19.30 15.84 4.45
C THR A 216 19.32 15.56 2.95
N ASP A 217 19.99 16.40 2.16
CA ASP A 217 20.08 16.23 0.69
C ASP A 217 20.59 14.84 0.28
N THR A 218 21.51 14.28 1.08
CA THR A 218 22.03 12.92 0.93
C THR A 218 20.95 11.86 1.17
N ASN A 219 20.16 11.99 2.23
CA ASN A 219 19.16 11.00 2.64
C ASN A 219 17.87 11.03 1.79
N ILE A 220 17.49 12.22 1.29
CA ILE A 220 16.36 12.41 0.36
C ILE A 220 16.68 11.76 -1.00
N GLY A 221 17.93 11.89 -1.47
CA GLY A 221 18.41 11.24 -2.69
C GLY A 221 18.48 9.71 -2.60
N MET A 222 18.57 9.16 -1.38
CA MET A 222 18.76 7.74 -1.10
C MET A 222 17.48 6.96 -0.79
N GLY A 223 16.33 7.63 -0.60
CA GLY A 223 15.05 6.95 -0.32
C GLY A 223 14.99 6.26 1.05
N ILE A 224 15.68 6.77 2.07
CA ILE A 224 15.69 6.12 3.40
C ILE A 224 14.39 6.44 4.15
N ALA A 225 13.36 5.59 3.99
CA ALA A 225 12.05 5.78 4.64
C ALA A 225 11.63 4.61 5.55
N ALA A 226 12.46 3.59 5.72
CA ALA A 226 11.93 2.25 5.93
C ALA A 226 11.68 1.81 7.38
N ALA A 227 12.25 2.45 8.40
CA ALA A 227 12.03 1.98 9.77
C ALA A 227 10.63 2.37 10.30
N SER A 228 10.19 3.60 10.04
CA SER A 228 9.12 4.19 10.86
C SER A 228 7.70 3.73 10.51
N ILE A 229 7.41 3.39 9.25
CA ILE A 229 6.03 3.15 8.77
C ILE A 229 5.41 1.86 9.36
N LEU A 230 6.24 0.86 9.70
CA LEU A 230 5.78 -0.42 10.27
C LEU A 230 5.63 -0.40 11.80
N LEU A 231 6.39 0.46 12.50
CA LEU A 231 6.27 0.69 13.96
C LEU A 231 4.84 1.12 14.36
N VAL A 232 4.13 1.82 13.48
CA VAL A 232 2.75 2.28 13.70
C VAL A 232 1.74 1.13 13.65
N LYS A 233 2.03 0.05 12.92
CA LYS A 233 1.12 -1.10 12.78
C LYS A 233 1.32 -2.17 13.87
N ASN A 234 2.53 -2.30 14.43
CA ASN A 234 2.78 -3.19 15.55
C ASN A 234 4.03 -2.75 16.36
N PRO A 235 3.86 -2.06 17.50
CA PRO A 235 4.98 -1.53 18.28
C PRO A 235 5.88 -2.62 18.90
N ALA A 236 5.40 -3.86 19.03
CA ALA A 236 6.18 -4.99 19.55
C ALA A 236 7.25 -5.52 18.56
N MET A 237 7.16 -5.15 17.28
CA MET A 237 8.12 -5.57 16.23
C MET A 237 9.27 -4.55 16.04
N ALA A 238 9.31 -3.49 16.85
CA ALA A 238 10.27 -2.40 16.71
C ALA A 238 11.75 -2.85 16.75
N GLU A 239 12.05 -3.95 17.45
CA GLU A 239 13.40 -4.51 17.57
C GLU A 239 13.82 -5.38 16.38
N GLU A 240 12.88 -5.86 15.55
CA GLU A 240 13.15 -6.73 14.38
C GLU A 240 13.14 -5.98 13.03
N LEU A 241 12.78 -4.70 13.00
CA LEU A 241 12.45 -3.99 11.76
C LEU A 241 13.62 -3.18 11.18
N THR A 242 14.31 -3.79 10.22
CA THR A 242 15.24 -3.10 9.31
C THR A 242 14.70 -3.13 7.87
N GLY A 243 14.82 -2.03 7.12
CA GLY A 243 14.41 -1.99 5.71
C GLY A 243 15.06 -0.84 4.96
N PHE A 244 14.93 -0.85 3.63
CA PHE A 244 15.49 0.18 2.75
C PHE A 244 14.60 0.39 1.51
N LEU A 245 14.26 1.64 1.16
CA LEU A 245 13.49 1.95 -0.04
C LEU A 245 14.43 2.50 -1.13
N GLY A 246 14.95 1.60 -1.97
CA GLY A 246 15.83 1.98 -3.06
C GLY A 246 15.11 2.44 -4.32
N LYS A 247 15.84 3.08 -5.23
CA LYS A 247 15.34 3.55 -6.53
C LYS A 247 16.06 2.81 -7.66
N THR A 248 15.29 2.30 -8.62
CA THR A 248 15.80 1.84 -9.92
C THR A 248 15.34 2.81 -11.02
N LYS A 249 15.82 2.66 -12.26
CA LYS A 249 15.59 3.62 -13.36
C LYS A 249 14.11 4.04 -13.50
N ASN A 250 13.16 3.13 -13.27
CA ASN A 250 11.73 3.39 -13.49
C ASN A 250 10.83 3.11 -12.28
N THR A 251 11.35 2.61 -11.15
CA THR A 251 10.52 2.19 -10.00
C THR A 251 11.23 2.38 -8.66
N LYS A 252 10.45 2.57 -7.58
CA LYS A 252 10.91 2.45 -6.19
C LYS A 252 10.75 1.00 -5.73
N VAL A 253 11.70 0.50 -4.93
CA VAL A 253 11.78 -0.90 -4.51
C VAL A 253 12.00 -0.92 -3.01
N PHE A 254 11.08 -1.53 -2.28
CA PHE A 254 11.24 -1.72 -0.84
C PHE A 254 11.96 -3.04 -0.57
N LEU A 255 13.03 -2.98 0.21
CA LEU A 255 13.84 -4.09 0.66
C LEU A 255 13.57 -4.27 2.16
N GLN A 256 12.96 -5.38 2.54
CA GLN A 256 12.82 -5.77 3.95
C GLN A 256 14.14 -6.36 4.46
N ASN A 257 14.35 -6.34 5.77
CA ASN A 257 15.54 -6.87 6.42
C ASN A 257 16.88 -6.25 5.93
N VAL A 258 16.89 -4.92 5.77
CA VAL A 258 18.09 -4.14 5.43
C VAL A 258 18.40 -3.18 6.55
N LYS A 259 19.50 -3.42 7.27
CA LYS A 259 20.00 -2.54 8.32
C LYS A 259 20.53 -1.25 7.69
N VAL A 260 20.08 -0.09 8.15
CA VAL A 260 20.63 1.20 7.72
C VAL A 260 21.42 1.77 8.89
N GLU A 261 22.73 1.90 8.74
CA GLU A 261 23.60 2.43 9.79
C GLU A 261 24.31 3.70 9.35
N GLN A 262 24.58 4.58 10.31
CA GLN A 262 25.49 5.68 10.08
C GLN A 262 26.92 5.16 10.13
N ILE A 263 27.64 5.37 9.03
CA ILE A 263 29.03 4.96 8.88
C ILE A 263 29.88 6.14 8.41
N ASN A 264 31.17 6.11 8.73
CA ASN A 264 32.15 6.94 8.05
C ASN A 264 32.66 6.15 6.85
N TYR A 265 32.04 6.36 5.70
CA TYR A 265 32.42 5.67 4.48
C TYR A 265 33.78 6.18 4.02
N LEU A 266 34.81 5.34 4.03
CA LEU A 266 36.13 5.65 3.49
C LEU A 266 36.25 5.04 2.10
N ARG A 267 36.52 5.84 1.05
CA ARG A 267 36.84 5.30 -0.27
C ARG A 267 38.30 4.84 -0.30
N ARG A 268 38.56 3.55 -0.09
CA ARG A 268 39.90 2.94 0.01
C ARG A 268 40.86 3.36 -1.12
N PRO A 269 42.17 3.46 -0.85
CA PRO A 269 43.20 3.48 -1.89
C PRO A 269 42.98 2.39 -2.96
N ARG A 270 43.25 2.73 -4.23
CA ARG A 270 42.87 1.88 -5.37
C ARG A 270 43.65 0.56 -5.41
N ASP A 271 44.91 0.56 -5.02
CA ASP A 271 45.79 -0.60 -4.95
C ASP A 271 45.31 -1.66 -3.93
N GLU A 272 44.90 -1.22 -2.75
CA GLU A 272 44.31 -2.12 -1.75
C GLU A 272 42.95 -2.67 -2.23
N TYR A 273 42.10 -1.80 -2.81
CA TYR A 273 40.81 -2.22 -3.36
C TYR A 273 41.00 -3.29 -4.45
N LEU A 274 41.94 -3.06 -5.38
CA LEU A 274 42.22 -3.99 -6.48
C LEU A 274 42.74 -5.34 -5.97
N SER A 275 43.54 -5.34 -4.91
CA SER A 275 44.01 -6.57 -4.26
C SER A 275 42.84 -7.40 -3.72
N LEU A 276 41.94 -6.78 -2.95
CA LEU A 276 40.74 -7.46 -2.44
C LEU A 276 39.78 -7.88 -3.54
N ARG A 277 39.63 -7.06 -4.58
CA ARG A 277 38.77 -7.38 -5.71
C ARG A 277 39.29 -8.60 -6.49
N LYS A 278 40.61 -8.69 -6.68
CA LYS A 278 41.25 -9.84 -7.32
C LYS A 278 41.06 -11.12 -6.51
N GLU A 279 41.17 -11.05 -5.19
CA GLU A 279 40.88 -12.19 -4.31
C GLU A 279 39.42 -12.64 -4.42
N PHE A 280 38.48 -11.69 -4.43
CA PHE A 280 37.06 -11.96 -4.61
C PHE A 280 36.77 -12.70 -5.91
N ASP A 281 37.28 -12.18 -7.02
CA ASP A 281 37.03 -12.70 -8.36
C ASP A 281 37.66 -14.08 -8.59
N ASN A 282 38.81 -14.36 -7.96
CA ASN A 282 39.54 -15.62 -8.14
C ASN A 282 39.10 -16.75 -7.21
N ALA A 283 38.76 -16.44 -5.96
CA ALA A 283 38.56 -17.46 -4.93
C ALA A 283 37.32 -17.23 -4.08
N ALA A 284 37.19 -16.06 -3.44
CA ALA A 284 36.18 -15.88 -2.38
C ALA A 284 34.74 -16.07 -2.91
N ARG A 285 34.41 -15.51 -4.09
CA ARG A 285 33.09 -15.70 -4.71
C ARG A 285 32.80 -17.18 -4.97
N LYS A 286 33.77 -17.90 -5.54
CA LYS A 286 33.62 -19.33 -5.86
C LYS A 286 33.40 -20.16 -4.60
N ASN A 287 34.20 -19.90 -3.56
CA ASN A 287 34.12 -20.63 -2.30
C ASN A 287 32.83 -20.32 -1.53
N PHE A 288 32.36 -19.08 -1.57
CA PHE A 288 31.07 -18.68 -1.01
C PHE A 288 29.92 -19.41 -1.71
N MET A 289 29.91 -19.48 -3.05
CA MET A 289 28.86 -20.23 -3.76
C MET A 289 28.85 -21.73 -3.40
N LYS A 290 30.02 -22.33 -3.21
CA LYS A 290 30.16 -23.72 -2.75
C LYS A 290 29.66 -23.93 -1.32
N SER A 291 29.88 -22.97 -0.42
CA SER A 291 29.34 -23.09 0.94
C SER A 291 27.82 -22.99 0.93
N LEU A 292 27.25 -22.14 0.07
CA LEU A 292 25.79 -22.01 -0.04
C LEU A 292 25.13 -23.27 -0.59
N SER A 293 25.78 -24.03 -1.49
CA SER A 293 25.17 -25.22 -2.10
C SER A 293 24.79 -26.33 -1.12
N VAL A 294 25.31 -26.27 0.12
CA VAL A 294 25.04 -27.22 1.21
C VAL A 294 24.27 -26.58 2.37
N GLU A 295 23.85 -25.31 2.23
CA GLU A 295 23.09 -24.60 3.26
C GLU A 295 21.69 -25.22 3.42
N PRO A 296 21.23 -25.49 4.67
CA PRO A 296 19.88 -25.98 4.90
C PRO A 296 18.80 -25.06 4.31
N GLY A 297 17.83 -25.63 3.60
CA GLY A 297 16.72 -24.88 3.00
C GLY A 297 17.05 -24.19 1.67
N ILE A 298 18.21 -24.46 1.07
CA ILE A 298 18.57 -23.92 -0.26
C ILE A 298 17.57 -24.31 -1.37
N ASP A 299 16.89 -25.45 -1.23
CA ASP A 299 15.86 -25.96 -2.13
C ASP A 299 14.61 -25.07 -2.19
N HIS A 300 14.41 -24.19 -1.21
CA HIS A 300 13.36 -23.15 -1.28
C HIS A 300 13.65 -22.05 -2.31
N TYR A 301 14.92 -21.85 -2.67
CA TYR A 301 15.37 -20.76 -3.53
C TYR A 301 15.79 -21.24 -4.92
N PHE A 302 16.33 -22.46 -5.01
CA PHE A 302 17.00 -22.98 -6.20
C PHE A 302 16.58 -24.41 -6.51
N ASN A 303 16.50 -24.74 -7.81
CA ASN A 303 16.30 -26.12 -8.25
C ASN A 303 17.61 -26.93 -8.25
N THR A 304 17.52 -28.25 -8.43
CA THR A 304 18.68 -29.17 -8.41
C THR A 304 19.82 -28.74 -9.34
N SER A 305 19.54 -28.35 -10.58
CA SER A 305 20.58 -27.93 -11.53
C SER A 305 21.27 -26.63 -11.10
N GLN A 306 20.53 -25.71 -10.50
CA GLN A 306 21.10 -24.48 -9.94
C GLN A 306 21.95 -24.77 -8.70
N ILE A 307 21.53 -25.69 -7.83
CA ILE A 307 22.30 -26.12 -6.66
C ILE A 307 23.61 -26.80 -7.11
N GLU A 308 23.55 -27.65 -8.14
CA GLU A 308 24.74 -28.28 -8.73
C GLU A 308 25.71 -27.25 -9.32
N LEU A 309 25.20 -26.25 -10.05
CA LEU A 309 25.99 -25.12 -10.52
C LEU A 309 26.69 -24.40 -9.36
N MET A 310 25.97 -24.14 -8.26
CA MET A 310 26.51 -23.52 -7.06
C MET A 310 27.58 -24.38 -6.38
N ALA A 311 27.42 -25.71 -6.35
CA ALA A 311 28.41 -26.65 -5.81
C ALA A 311 29.73 -26.66 -6.60
N HIS A 312 29.70 -26.27 -7.88
CA HIS A 312 30.89 -26.01 -8.68
C HIS A 312 31.44 -24.58 -8.55
N GLY A 313 30.73 -23.73 -7.80
CA GLY A 313 31.06 -22.34 -7.53
C GLY A 313 30.52 -21.34 -8.56
N GLY A 314 29.56 -21.77 -9.39
CA GLY A 314 28.83 -20.91 -10.32
C GLY A 314 27.72 -20.11 -9.64
N VAL A 315 27.32 -19.00 -10.26
CA VAL A 315 26.23 -18.14 -9.78
C VAL A 315 25.05 -18.27 -10.76
N PRO A 316 23.83 -18.58 -10.30
CA PRO A 316 22.65 -18.61 -11.16
C PRO A 316 22.38 -17.24 -11.84
N ASP A 317 21.93 -17.24 -13.10
CA ASP A 317 21.84 -16.04 -13.96
C ASP A 317 21.07 -14.85 -13.38
N SER A 318 20.04 -15.10 -12.56
CA SER A 318 19.19 -14.06 -11.95
C SER A 318 19.70 -13.58 -10.58
N TRP A 319 20.89 -14.00 -10.15
CA TRP A 319 21.46 -13.72 -8.85
C TRP A 319 22.88 -13.15 -8.95
N GLN A 320 23.31 -12.43 -7.93
CA GLN A 320 24.67 -11.94 -7.77
C GLN A 320 25.13 -12.03 -6.31
N VAL A 321 26.43 -12.24 -6.11
CA VAL A 321 27.05 -12.11 -4.79
C VAL A 321 27.32 -10.62 -4.54
N HIS A 322 26.80 -10.11 -3.44
CA HIS A 322 26.92 -8.72 -3.02
C HIS A 322 27.66 -8.62 -1.70
N HIS A 323 28.47 -7.58 -1.54
CA HIS A 323 29.09 -7.22 -0.28
C HIS A 323 28.14 -6.36 0.55
N LYS A 324 27.88 -6.71 1.81
CA LYS A 324 27.03 -5.93 2.72
C LYS A 324 27.67 -4.58 3.02
N LEU A 325 28.92 -4.62 3.46
CA LEU A 325 29.81 -3.48 3.51
C LEU A 325 30.80 -3.57 2.34
N PRO A 326 30.89 -2.57 1.46
CA PRO A 326 31.61 -2.69 0.19
C PRO A 326 33.12 -2.77 0.40
N LEU A 327 33.84 -3.40 -0.52
CA LEU A 327 35.31 -3.45 -0.49
C LEU A 327 35.95 -2.06 -0.49
N ASP A 328 35.29 -1.09 -1.12
CA ASP A 328 35.74 0.28 -1.12
C ASP A 328 35.75 0.88 0.29
N ASP A 329 34.94 0.41 1.25
CA ASP A 329 34.81 1.00 2.58
C ASP A 329 34.78 -0.08 3.68
N GLY A 330 35.92 -0.34 4.33
CA GLY A 330 36.03 -1.22 5.51
C GLY A 330 35.67 -2.71 5.32
N GLY A 331 34.92 -3.07 4.27
CA GLY A 331 34.47 -4.42 3.98
C GLY A 331 35.57 -5.33 3.45
N ASP A 332 35.35 -6.63 3.64
CA ASP A 332 36.27 -7.69 3.25
C ASP A 332 35.58 -8.80 2.45
N ASN A 333 36.32 -9.86 2.14
CA ASN A 333 35.84 -11.04 1.42
C ASN A 333 35.34 -12.16 2.34
N SER A 334 35.15 -11.88 3.64
CA SER A 334 34.61 -12.86 4.58
C SER A 334 33.17 -13.22 4.22
N PHE A 335 32.78 -14.47 4.42
CA PHE A 335 31.41 -14.92 4.07
C PHE A 335 30.34 -14.18 4.87
N GLY A 336 30.65 -13.71 6.08
CA GLY A 336 29.75 -12.88 6.87
C GLY A 336 29.41 -11.55 6.20
N ASN A 337 30.34 -10.99 5.42
CA ASN A 337 30.16 -9.77 4.64
C ASN A 337 29.56 -10.01 3.24
N LEU A 338 29.30 -11.25 2.86
CA LEU A 338 28.72 -11.60 1.56
C LEU A 338 27.25 -11.99 1.71
N ILE A 339 26.48 -11.78 0.65
CA ILE A 339 25.09 -12.23 0.52
C ILE A 339 24.81 -12.59 -0.94
N LEU A 340 24.02 -13.64 -1.18
CA LEU A 340 23.51 -13.95 -2.50
C LEU A 340 22.16 -13.24 -2.69
N ILE A 341 22.06 -12.34 -3.66
CA ILE A 341 20.89 -11.46 -3.86
C ILE A 341 20.37 -11.53 -5.29
N GLN A 342 19.05 -11.48 -5.46
CA GLN A 342 18.43 -11.38 -6.78
C GLN A 342 18.84 -10.07 -7.48
N THR A 343 19.34 -10.20 -8.71
CA THR A 343 19.90 -9.10 -9.50
C THR A 343 18.90 -7.96 -9.70
N LYS A 344 17.66 -8.32 -10.05
CA LYS A 344 16.55 -7.37 -10.21
C LYS A 344 15.40 -7.76 -9.29
N PRO A 345 14.78 -6.81 -8.59
CA PRO A 345 15.12 -5.38 -8.52
C PRO A 345 16.17 -5.03 -7.44
N TYR A 346 16.51 -5.97 -6.55
CA TYR A 346 17.11 -5.66 -5.25
C TYR A 346 18.60 -5.26 -5.31
N HIS A 347 19.45 -6.06 -5.97
CA HIS A 347 20.86 -5.71 -6.13
C HIS A 347 21.05 -4.34 -6.82
N ASN A 348 20.22 -4.06 -7.83
CA ASN A 348 20.22 -2.79 -8.53
C ASN A 348 19.85 -1.61 -7.63
N ALA A 349 18.88 -1.81 -6.73
CA ALA A 349 18.44 -0.77 -5.79
C ALA A 349 19.57 -0.40 -4.81
N LEU A 350 20.27 -1.39 -4.26
CA LEU A 350 21.44 -1.17 -3.40
C LEU A 350 22.57 -0.49 -4.18
N THR A 351 22.95 -1.05 -5.34
CA THR A 351 24.02 -0.48 -6.19
C THR A 351 23.73 0.97 -6.60
N GLY A 352 22.46 1.31 -6.86
CA GLY A 352 22.04 2.68 -7.16
C GLY A 352 22.31 3.64 -6.00
N ALA A 353 21.98 3.21 -4.78
CA ALA A 353 22.25 3.99 -3.57
C ALA A 353 23.76 4.17 -3.35
N GLN A 354 24.53 3.08 -3.45
CA GLN A 354 25.99 3.10 -3.31
C GLN A 354 26.62 4.12 -4.28
N LYS A 355 26.27 4.05 -5.57
CA LYS A 355 26.77 5.00 -6.58
C LYS A 355 26.40 6.45 -6.28
N SER A 356 25.20 6.69 -5.74
CA SER A 356 24.76 8.04 -5.39
C SER A 356 25.56 8.64 -4.23
N VAL A 357 25.91 7.82 -3.25
CA VAL A 357 26.73 8.23 -2.09
C VAL A 357 28.17 8.52 -2.52
N THR A 358 28.73 7.66 -3.38
CA THR A 358 30.17 7.68 -3.68
C THR A 358 30.54 8.49 -4.92
N LYS A 359 29.57 9.15 -5.59
CA LYS A 359 29.77 9.78 -6.90
C LYS A 359 30.89 10.84 -6.91
N ASP A 360 31.00 11.63 -5.85
CA ASP A 360 31.90 12.79 -5.76
C ASP A 360 33.10 12.53 -4.84
N LEU A 361 33.22 11.32 -4.30
CA LEU A 361 34.27 10.96 -3.34
C LEU A 361 35.51 10.43 -4.07
N MET A 362 36.68 11.00 -3.84
CA MET A 362 37.94 10.52 -4.43
C MET A 362 38.58 9.40 -3.59
N PRO A 363 39.44 8.53 -4.15
CA PRO A 363 40.21 7.57 -3.36
C PRO A 363 40.99 8.25 -2.24
N GLY A 364 40.94 7.66 -1.04
CA GLY A 364 41.51 8.19 0.21
C GLY A 364 40.60 9.15 0.98
N GLN A 365 39.47 9.59 0.41
CA GLN A 365 38.53 10.48 1.09
C GLN A 365 37.43 9.69 1.83
N SER A 366 36.88 10.31 2.87
CA SER A 366 35.77 9.78 3.65
C SER A 366 34.56 10.70 3.68
N ILE A 367 33.37 10.14 3.91
CA ILE A 367 32.12 10.88 4.13
C ILE A 367 31.28 10.18 5.18
N ASP A 368 30.70 10.94 6.10
CA ASP A 368 29.68 10.41 7.01
C ASP A 368 28.36 10.25 6.24
N THR A 369 27.85 9.03 6.22
CA THR A 369 26.66 8.69 5.42
C THR A 369 25.86 7.57 6.07
N LEU A 370 24.61 7.43 5.65
CA LEU A 370 23.79 6.28 5.99
C LEU A 370 23.98 5.19 4.95
N TRP A 371 24.24 3.96 5.38
CA TRP A 371 24.55 2.87 4.48
C TRP A 371 23.57 1.68 4.63
N PRO A 372 22.90 1.25 3.54
CA PRO A 372 22.00 0.10 3.58
C PRO A 372 22.77 -1.22 3.46
N MET A 373 22.77 -2.01 4.54
CA MET A 373 23.38 -3.33 4.64
C MET A 373 22.29 -4.41 4.69
N PRO A 374 22.14 -5.23 3.62
CA PRO A 374 21.19 -6.33 3.64
C PRO A 374 21.60 -7.40 4.66
N ASN A 375 20.64 -7.90 5.44
CA ASN A 375 20.87 -8.98 6.40
C ASN A 375 20.59 -10.35 5.77
N GLY A 376 21.14 -11.40 6.41
CA GLY A 376 20.95 -12.79 5.99
C GLY A 376 21.98 -13.30 4.98
N THR A 377 21.70 -14.49 4.45
CA THR A 377 22.55 -15.25 3.52
C THR A 377 22.01 -15.19 2.08
N PHE A 378 20.69 -15.21 1.94
CA PHE A 378 19.96 -15.06 0.68
C PHE A 378 19.04 -13.84 0.77
N PHE A 379 18.94 -13.09 -0.32
CA PHE A 379 18.01 -11.96 -0.42
C PHE A 379 17.14 -12.07 -1.68
N SER A 380 15.89 -12.47 -1.46
CA SER A 380 14.83 -12.52 -2.46
C SER A 380 13.50 -12.19 -1.81
N LYS A 381 12.89 -11.08 -2.23
CA LYS A 381 11.54 -10.63 -1.87
C LYS A 381 11.23 -10.43 -0.39
#